data_AF-A0A9D3WNG9-F1
#
_entry.id   AF-A0A9D3WNG9-F1
#
_cell.length_a   1.000
_cell.length_b   1.000
_cell.length_c   1.000
_cell.angle_alpha   90.00
_cell.angle_beta   90.00
_cell.angle_gamma   90.00
#
_symmetry.space_group_name_H-M   'P 1'
#
loop_
_entity.id
_entity.type
_entity.pdbx_description
1 polymer ?
#
loop_
_entity_poly.entity_id
_entity_poly.type
_entity_poly.pdbx_seq_one_letter_code
_entity_poly.pdbx_strand_id
1 'polypeptide(L)'
;MAVVAASLHRQRIQVFLYLDDWLTRGCTREQVTIAMFCQMGLLLNVEKSTLEPTHRIEFIGAVLDSRLAKALLPESHFQSLANIIRSLQSFPSSTVKTYLSLLLHMASCT
;
A
#
# COMPACT_ATOMS: atom_id res chain seq x y z
N MET A 1 14.53 -7.99 10.60
CA MET A 1 14.02 -7.73 9.23
C MET A 1 15.11 -7.42 8.21
N ALA A 2 16.13 -6.61 8.54
CA ALA A 2 17.21 -6.26 7.60
C ALA A 2 17.94 -7.46 6.96
N VAL A 3 18.20 -8.55 7.72
CA VAL A 3 18.85 -9.76 7.20
C VAL A 3 18.01 -10.48 6.15
N VAL A 4 16.69 -10.55 6.37
CA VAL A 4 15.74 -11.17 5.43
C VAL A 4 15.64 -10.33 4.15
N ALA A 5 15.52 -9.01 4.29
CA ALA A 5 15.51 -8.09 3.15
C ALA A 5 16.80 -8.18 2.32
N ALA A 6 17.98 -8.24 2.97
CA ALA A 6 19.26 -8.43 2.30
C ALA A 6 19.34 -9.78 1.56
N SER A 7 18.79 -10.85 2.15
CA SER A 7 18.71 -12.16 1.50
C SER A 7 17.82 -12.13 0.26
N LEU A 8 16.65 -11.48 0.35
CA LEU A 8 15.72 -11.31 -0.78
C LEU A 8 16.35 -10.49 -1.91
N HIS A 9 17.07 -9.41 -1.57
CA HIS A 9 17.77 -8.58 -2.55
C HIS A 9 18.84 -9.35 -3.32
N ARG A 10 19.58 -10.28 -2.67
CA ARG A 10 20.54 -11.16 -3.37
C ARG A 10 19.87 -12.07 -4.40
N GLN A 11 18.61 -12.40 -4.19
CA GLN A 11 17.79 -13.19 -5.12
C GLN A 11 17.07 -12.31 -6.16
N ARG A 12 17.41 -11.02 -6.25
CA ARG A 12 16.78 -10.01 -7.11
C ARG A 12 15.30 -9.75 -6.82
N ILE A 13 14.83 -10.12 -5.63
CA ILE A 13 13.51 -9.73 -5.14
C ILE A 13 13.66 -8.41 -4.41
N GLN A 14 12.92 -7.39 -4.83
CA GLN A 14 12.90 -6.11 -4.14
C GLN A 14 11.88 -6.16 -3.00
N VAL A 15 12.24 -5.55 -1.88
CA VAL A 15 11.42 -5.53 -0.67
C VAL A 15 11.25 -4.08 -0.21
N PHE A 16 10.00 -3.68 -0.01
CA PHE A 16 9.60 -2.42 0.59
C PHE A 16 8.97 -2.73 1.94
N LEU A 17 9.53 -2.17 3.00
CA LEU A 17 9.12 -2.43 4.38
C LEU A 17 8.48 -1.19 4.97
N TYR A 18 7.32 -1.36 5.60
CA TYR A 18 6.70 -0.34 6.42
C TYR A 18 6.15 -1.00 7.69
N LEU A 19 6.84 -0.83 8.81
CA LEU A 19 6.52 -1.50 10.07
C LEU A 19 6.37 -3.03 9.88
N ASP A 20 5.15 -3.54 9.99
CA ASP A 20 4.74 -4.92 9.81
C ASP A 20 4.22 -5.24 8.39
N ASP A 21 3.96 -4.23 7.55
CA ASP A 21 3.53 -4.39 6.16
C ASP A 21 4.72 -4.52 5.21
N TRP A 22 4.73 -5.62 4.45
CA TRP A 22 5.81 -5.99 3.53
C TRP A 22 5.28 -6.06 2.11
N LEU A 23 5.86 -5.27 1.21
CA LEU A 23 5.60 -5.34 -0.21
C LEU A 23 6.82 -5.90 -0.92
N THR A 24 6.64 -6.97 -1.67
CA THR A 24 7.72 -7.61 -2.42
C THR A 24 7.45 -7.63 -3.92
N ARG A 25 8.49 -7.35 -4.70
CA ARG A 25 8.44 -7.37 -6.16
C ARG A 25 9.45 -8.37 -6.72
N GLY A 26 8.94 -9.39 -7.38
CA GLY A 26 9.72 -10.33 -8.18
C GLY A 26 9.63 -10.03 -9.68
N CYS A 27 10.51 -10.65 -10.46
CA CYS A 27 10.45 -10.68 -11.92
C CYS A 27 9.54 -11.80 -12.44
N THR A 28 9.40 -12.90 -11.70
CA THR A 28 8.52 -14.02 -12.05
C THR A 28 7.58 -14.36 -10.88
N ARG A 29 6.50 -15.08 -11.17
CA ARG A 29 5.49 -15.47 -10.17
C ARG A 29 6.07 -16.39 -9.10
N GLU A 30 7.01 -17.23 -9.48
CA GLU A 30 7.61 -18.26 -8.64
C GLU A 30 8.62 -17.69 -7.63
N GLN A 31 9.09 -16.46 -7.84
CA GLN A 31 10.08 -15.82 -6.98
C GLN A 31 9.50 -15.33 -5.66
N VAL A 32 8.22 -14.96 -5.64
CA VAL A 32 7.58 -14.40 -4.44
C VAL A 32 6.49 -15.36 -4.00
N THR A 33 6.88 -16.34 -3.18
CA THR A 33 5.97 -17.38 -2.70
C THR A 33 5.92 -17.42 -1.18
N ILE A 34 4.78 -17.82 -0.64
CA ILE A 34 4.56 -18.03 0.80
C ILE A 34 5.61 -18.97 1.39
N ALA A 35 5.92 -20.05 0.67
CA ALA A 35 6.86 -21.09 1.10
C ALA A 35 8.24 -20.50 1.43
N MET A 36 8.67 -19.51 0.65
CA MET A 36 9.93 -18.80 0.87
C MET A 36 9.93 -18.03 2.20
N PHE A 37 8.87 -17.29 2.51
CA PHE A 37 8.77 -16.54 3.77
C PHE A 37 8.63 -17.47 4.98
N CYS A 38 7.89 -18.57 4.86
CA CYS A 38 7.80 -19.59 5.90
C CYS A 38 9.16 -20.24 6.19
N GLN A 39 9.96 -20.55 5.16
CA GLN A 39 11.32 -21.08 5.32
C GLN A 39 12.26 -20.11 6.04
N MET A 40 12.00 -18.80 5.94
CA MET A 40 12.75 -17.76 6.65
C MET A 40 12.29 -17.56 8.09
N GLY A 41 11.34 -18.35 8.59
CA GLY A 41 10.83 -18.28 9.96
C GLY A 41 9.83 -17.13 10.18
N LEU A 42 9.25 -16.57 9.12
CA LEU A 42 8.25 -15.52 9.22
C LEU A 42 6.85 -16.11 9.39
N LEU A 43 6.10 -15.55 10.34
CA LEU A 43 4.68 -15.81 10.53
C LEU A 43 3.89 -14.83 9.68
N LEU A 44 3.23 -15.33 8.64
CA LEU A 44 2.38 -14.53 7.76
C LEU A 44 0.96 -14.49 8.29
N ASN A 45 0.36 -13.30 8.29
CA ASN A 45 -1.07 -13.17 8.48
C ASN A 45 -1.78 -13.52 7.16
N VAL A 46 -2.17 -14.78 7.01
CA VAL A 46 -2.81 -15.32 5.79
C VAL A 46 -4.06 -14.54 5.40
N GLU A 47 -4.85 -14.07 6.38
CA GLU A 47 -6.10 -13.35 6.14
C GLU A 47 -5.88 -11.94 5.60
N LYS A 48 -4.78 -11.29 5.99
CA LYS A 48 -4.44 -9.93 5.55
C LYS A 48 -3.47 -9.89 4.36
N SER A 49 -2.80 -10.99 4.07
CA SER A 49 -1.75 -11.05 3.06
C SER A 49 -2.31 -11.34 1.67
N THR A 50 -1.76 -10.67 0.65
CA THR A 50 -1.95 -11.09 -0.74
C THR A 50 -0.94 -12.17 -1.07
N LEU A 51 -1.39 -13.43 -1.11
CA LEU A 51 -0.52 -14.60 -1.17
C LEU A 51 -0.19 -15.05 -2.60
N GLU A 52 -0.97 -14.61 -3.57
CA GLU A 52 -0.75 -14.85 -4.99
C GLU A 52 -0.16 -13.58 -5.62
N PRO A 53 0.93 -13.70 -6.40
CA PRO A 53 1.51 -12.54 -7.07
C PRO A 53 0.47 -11.86 -7.98
N THR A 54 0.29 -10.56 -7.77
CA THR A 54 -0.67 -9.73 -8.49
C THR A 54 0.01 -8.50 -9.05
N HIS A 55 -0.55 -7.97 -10.13
CA HIS A 55 -0.12 -6.70 -10.68
C HIS A 55 -0.70 -5.49 -9.97
N ARG A 56 -1.78 -5.69 -9.20
CA ARG A 56 -2.53 -4.65 -8.51
C ARG A 56 -2.68 -5.02 -7.04
N ILE A 57 -2.09 -4.22 -6.16
CA ILE A 57 -2.05 -4.48 -4.71
C ILE A 57 -2.23 -3.18 -3.93
N GLU A 58 -2.91 -3.23 -2.80
CA GLU A 58 -2.98 -2.11 -1.87
C GLU A 58 -1.80 -2.16 -0.90
N PHE A 59 -1.08 -1.07 -0.75
CA PHE A 59 0.06 -0.93 0.16
C PHE A 59 0.10 0.51 0.68
N ILE A 60 0.04 0.67 2.01
CA ILE A 60 0.10 1.95 2.72
C ILE A 60 -0.92 2.97 2.17
N GLY A 61 -2.17 2.53 2.01
CA GLY A 61 -3.27 3.38 1.57
C GLY A 61 -3.27 3.75 0.08
N ALA A 62 -2.37 3.19 -0.73
CA ALA A 62 -2.33 3.37 -2.18
C ALA A 62 -2.49 2.03 -2.90
N VAL A 63 -3.19 2.05 -4.03
CA VAL A 63 -3.27 0.91 -4.94
C VAL A 63 -2.13 1.02 -5.95
N LEU A 64 -1.17 0.11 -5.87
CA LEU A 64 -0.04 0.04 -6.79
C LEU A 64 -0.40 -0.83 -7.98
N ASP A 65 -0.36 -0.27 -9.19
CA ASP A 65 -0.54 -0.99 -10.44
C ASP A 65 0.80 -1.06 -11.20
N SER A 66 1.38 -2.26 -11.20
CA SER A 66 2.65 -2.54 -11.85
C SER A 66 2.57 -2.61 -13.38
N ARG A 67 1.38 -2.81 -13.98
CA ARG A 67 1.21 -2.79 -15.45
C ARG A 67 1.21 -1.36 -15.97
N LEU A 68 0.58 -0.47 -15.22
CA LEU A 68 0.52 0.96 -15.56
C LEU A 68 1.71 1.74 -15.01
N ALA A 69 2.50 1.14 -14.12
CA ALA A 69 3.55 1.81 -13.34
C ALA A 69 3.01 3.05 -12.60
N LYS A 70 1.85 2.90 -11.96
CA LYS A 70 1.16 4.00 -11.24
C LYS A 70 0.77 3.60 -9.83
N ALA A 71 0.85 4.56 -8.92
CA ALA A 71 0.11 4.53 -7.67
C ALA A 71 -1.24 5.22 -7.88
N LEU A 72 -2.31 4.58 -7.46
CA LEU A 72 -3.68 5.02 -7.60
C LEU A 72 -4.28 5.21 -6.20
N LEU A 73 -5.10 6.24 -6.03
CA LEU A 73 -5.87 6.41 -4.81
C LEU A 73 -7.02 5.39 -4.80
N PRO A 74 -7.27 4.66 -3.70
CA PRO A 74 -8.44 3.82 -3.57
C PRO A 74 -9.73 4.62 -3.83
N GLU A 75 -10.71 4.00 -4.49
CA GLU A 75 -11.95 4.69 -4.89
C GLU A 75 -12.69 5.30 -3.69
N SER A 76 -12.74 4.58 -2.56
CA SER A 76 -13.34 5.07 -1.32
C SER A 76 -12.66 6.35 -0.79
N HIS A 77 -11.33 6.42 -0.88
CA HIS A 77 -10.55 7.59 -0.47
C HIS A 77 -10.78 8.74 -1.44
N PHE A 78 -10.79 8.46 -2.75
CA PHE A 78 -11.08 9.46 -3.77
C PHE A 78 -12.47 10.09 -3.58
N GLN A 79 -13.51 9.27 -3.37
CA GLN A 79 -14.87 9.77 -3.14
C GLN A 79 -14.98 10.60 -1.86
N SER A 80 -14.33 10.17 -0.77
CA SER A 80 -14.31 10.91 0.49
C SER A 80 -13.68 12.30 0.31
N LEU A 81 -12.52 12.35 -0.35
CA LEU A 81 -11.80 13.58 -0.63
C LEU A 81 -12.60 14.49 -1.57
N ALA A 82 -13.19 13.94 -2.64
CA ALA A 82 -14.02 14.68 -3.58
C ALA A 82 -15.25 15.31 -2.90
N ASN A 83 -15.88 14.60 -1.96
CA ASN A 83 -17.03 15.12 -1.22
C ASN A 83 -16.64 16.27 -0.27
N ILE A 84 -15.49 16.15 0.42
CA ILE A 84 -14.97 17.23 1.27
C ILE A 84 -14.65 18.46 0.42
N ILE A 85 -13.96 18.29 -0.71
CA ILE A 85 -13.63 19.40 -1.62
C ILE A 85 -14.91 20.06 -2.13
N ARG A 86 -15.90 19.28 -2.59
CA ARG A 86 -17.17 19.82 -3.09
C ARG A 86 -17.89 20.64 -2.02
N SER A 87 -17.90 20.18 -0.78
CA SER A 87 -18.48 20.94 0.34
C SER A 87 -17.77 22.26 0.58
N LEU A 88 -16.44 22.30 0.49
CA LEU A 88 -15.64 23.51 0.69
C LEU A 88 -15.73 24.49 -0.49
N GLN A 89 -15.96 23.99 -1.70
CA GLN A 89 -16.20 24.83 -2.89
C GLN A 89 -17.54 25.57 -2.81
N SER A 90 -18.56 24.95 -2.21
CA SER A 90 -19.87 25.60 -2.03
C SER A 90 -19.87 26.68 -0.96
N PHE A 91 -19.11 26.49 0.13
CA PHE A 91 -18.99 27.46 1.21
C PHE A 91 -17.54 27.52 1.72
N PRO A 92 -16.87 28.70 1.66
CA PRO A 92 -15.48 28.84 2.08
C PRO A 92 -15.27 28.73 3.59
N SER A 93 -16.36 28.59 4.37
CA SER A 93 -16.35 28.33 5.80
C SER A 93 -16.96 26.97 6.09
N SER A 94 -16.21 26.12 6.78
CA SER A 94 -16.69 24.82 7.27
C SER A 94 -16.23 24.59 8.70
N THR A 95 -16.63 23.47 9.27
CA THR A 95 -16.21 23.11 10.63
C THR A 95 -14.72 22.78 10.67
N VAL A 96 -14.07 23.01 11.81
CA VAL A 96 -12.68 22.58 12.06
C VAL A 96 -12.50 21.09 11.79
N LYS A 97 -13.52 20.27 12.11
CA LYS A 97 -13.53 18.83 11.83
C LYS A 97 -13.37 18.53 10.33
N THR A 98 -14.05 19.26 9.46
CA THR A 98 -13.95 19.11 8.00
C THR A 98 -12.53 19.42 7.51
N TYR A 99 -11.92 20.51 8.00
CA TYR A 99 -10.54 20.86 7.64
C TYR A 99 -9.53 19.83 8.16
N LEU A 100 -9.71 19.35 9.40
CA LEU A 100 -8.87 18.28 9.95
C LEU A 100 -8.99 17.00 9.13
N SER A 101 -10.19 16.60 8.72
CA SER A 101 -10.39 15.44 7.84
C SER A 101 -9.71 15.63 6.49
N LEU A 102 -9.77 16.82 5.88
CA LEU A 102 -9.07 17.12 4.64
C LEU A 102 -7.54 16.97 4.79
N LEU A 103 -6.97 17.57 5.83
CA LEU A 103 -5.54 17.48 6.12
C LEU A 103 -5.11 16.03 6.38
N LEU A 104 -5.92 15.26 7.11
CA LEU A 104 -5.66 13.85 7.36
C LEU A 104 -5.66 13.04 6.06
N HIS A 105 -6.63 13.27 5.18
CA HIS A 105 -6.67 12.61 3.87
C HIS A 105 -5.44 12.96 3.02
N MET A 106 -5.01 14.22 3.03
CA MET A 106 -3.79 14.64 2.31
C MET A 106 -2.52 13.98 2.88
N ALA A 107 -2.39 13.92 4.20
CA ALA A 107 -1.26 13.27 4.87
C ALA A 107 -1.26 11.74 4.72
N SER A 108 -2.43 11.13 4.58
CA SER A 108 -2.56 9.68 4.31
C SER A 108 -2.19 9.31 2.87
N CYS A 109 -2.03 10.29 1.97
CA CYS A 109 -1.68 10.06 0.57
C CYS A 109 -0.19 10.33 0.26
N THR A 110 0.62 10.67 1.27
CA THR A 110 2.08 10.92 1.18
C THR A 110 2.87 9.78 1.78
#